data_AF-A0A1A5NZC2-F1
#
_entry.id   AF-A0A1A5NZC2-F1
#
_cell.length_a   1.000
_cell.length_b   1.000
_cell.length_c   1.000
_cell.angle_alpha   90.00
_cell.angle_beta   90.00
_cell.angle_gamma   90.00
#
_symmetry.space_group_name_H-M   'P 1'
#
loop_
_entity.id
_entity.type
_entity.pdbx_description
1 polymer ?
#
loop_
_entity_poly.entity_id
_entity_poly.type
_entity_poly.pdbx_seq_one_letter_code
_entity_poly.pdbx_strand_id
1 'polypeptide(L)'
;MRRFLASSIGVTCAAALALPLAPSGAAAAAAAPGGTAPAVTRAAVTNGAGTPGSTQSLPLQPLDPDRASGAATFGLAPRSVRSFSLVGVIWDDPAAELHGQVQVRARAADTGVWSGWQDVETHNADHAADPETAERTSGRARGATAPLWVGASDGVEIRVRAESRSGSEAEPKAGSESTPLLPPGMRLELVDPGEDPPSEDTPSEDTPSEGAESPDRNPGEGTGENTGQPSGQNPADGSAVIPADAPRTGVMSAEATAASAANAPLAPLGATEIPALNRAETEEEYHVLRGTEAAGQEANAGGQAPRAEPYIGPRPGIVTRSGWGADESLREKSFVYTDKVSAAFVHHSASGNNYTCAQAPSVIRSIYRYHTESMGWRDIGYNFLVDKCGKIYEGRAGGLANPVLGAHTLGFNSNSMGVAVLGTFSSTSPPAAAVTGVAQLTAWKLGLHGMDPSAKTYLTSGGGNLYAKGTQVRLNVISGHRDGFNTECPGGKLYDKLGTVRSAAAGYQGR
;
A
#
# COMPACT_ATOMS: atom_id res chain seq x y z
N MET A 1 -30.28 -9.06 -54.96
CA MET A 1 -31.68 -8.98 -54.46
C MET A 1 -32.32 -10.37 -54.53
N ARG A 2 -32.68 -10.90 -53.36
CA ARG A 2 -33.41 -12.16 -53.04
C ARG A 2 -32.63 -12.87 -51.91
N ARG A 3 -33.21 -13.47 -50.88
CA ARG A 3 -34.55 -13.53 -50.28
C ARG A 3 -34.30 -14.28 -48.94
N PHE A 4 -34.99 -13.90 -47.87
CA PHE A 4 -35.09 -14.67 -46.64
C PHE A 4 -35.64 -16.08 -46.90
N LEU A 5 -35.11 -17.08 -46.20
CA LEU A 5 -35.80 -18.34 -45.91
C LEU A 5 -35.49 -18.76 -44.47
N ALA A 6 -36.50 -18.58 -43.62
CA ALA A 6 -36.65 -19.28 -42.36
C ALA A 6 -36.92 -20.76 -42.64
N SER A 7 -36.42 -21.64 -41.78
CA SER A 7 -36.90 -23.02 -41.71
C SER A 7 -37.09 -23.43 -40.25
N SER A 8 -38.35 -23.67 -39.93
CA SER A 8 -38.89 -24.22 -38.70
C SER A 8 -38.97 -25.75 -38.81
N ILE A 9 -38.48 -26.47 -37.81
CA ILE A 9 -38.97 -27.82 -37.49
C ILE A 9 -39.20 -27.87 -35.98
N GLY A 10 -40.47 -27.97 -35.60
CA GLY A 10 -40.88 -28.34 -34.25
C GLY A 10 -41.01 -29.85 -34.16
N VAL A 11 -40.64 -30.40 -33.00
CA VAL A 11 -41.22 -31.64 -32.46
C VAL A 11 -41.37 -31.45 -30.96
N THR A 12 -42.63 -31.37 -30.53
CA THR A 12 -43.12 -31.47 -29.16
C THR A 12 -43.16 -32.92 -28.71
N CYS A 13 -42.66 -33.23 -27.51
CA CYS A 13 -43.13 -34.35 -26.70
C CYS A 13 -43.16 -33.92 -25.23
N ALA A 14 -44.38 -33.80 -24.71
CA ALA A 14 -44.66 -33.56 -23.31
C ALA A 14 -44.66 -34.88 -22.55
N ALA A 15 -44.02 -34.92 -21.38
CA ALA A 15 -44.27 -35.93 -20.36
C ALA A 15 -44.51 -35.21 -19.04
N ALA A 16 -45.77 -35.19 -18.63
CA ALA A 16 -46.22 -34.79 -17.30
C ALA A 16 -46.08 -36.00 -16.36
N LEU A 17 -45.54 -35.81 -15.16
CA LEU A 17 -45.72 -36.74 -14.05
C LEU A 17 -45.71 -35.97 -12.73
N ALA A 18 -46.71 -36.33 -11.91
CA ALA A 18 -47.28 -35.56 -10.82
C ALA A 18 -46.45 -35.57 -9.52
N LEU A 19 -46.53 -34.45 -8.80
CA LEU A 19 -46.24 -34.35 -7.37
C LEU A 19 -47.36 -35.01 -6.53
N PRO A 20 -47.05 -35.52 -5.33
CA PRO A 20 -47.99 -35.55 -4.22
C PRO A 20 -47.69 -34.47 -3.17
N LEU A 21 -48.77 -33.85 -2.68
CA LEU A 21 -48.84 -32.88 -1.60
C LEU A 21 -49.07 -33.57 -0.24
N ALA A 22 -48.42 -33.01 0.80
CA ALA A 22 -48.85 -32.87 2.21
C ALA A 22 -48.84 -34.13 3.13
N PRO A 23 -48.79 -33.98 4.49
CA PRO A 23 -49.12 -32.78 5.27
C PRO A 23 -48.18 -32.37 6.43
N SER A 24 -48.46 -31.16 6.91
CA SER A 24 -48.01 -30.51 8.13
C SER A 24 -48.47 -31.25 9.40
N GLY A 25 -47.61 -31.33 10.41
CA GLY A 25 -47.94 -31.78 11.76
C GLY A 25 -47.11 -31.05 12.79
N ALA A 26 -47.71 -30.09 13.48
CA ALA A 26 -47.18 -29.49 14.69
C ALA A 26 -47.55 -30.39 15.89
N ALA A 27 -46.57 -30.69 16.76
CA ALA A 27 -46.84 -31.16 18.11
C ALA A 27 -45.69 -30.72 19.03
N ALA A 28 -46.06 -29.95 20.06
CA ALA A 28 -45.23 -29.57 21.18
C ALA A 28 -45.21 -30.67 22.24
N ALA A 29 -44.05 -30.89 22.88
CA ALA A 29 -43.87 -31.48 24.22
C ALA A 29 -42.37 -31.33 24.56
N ALA A 30 -41.96 -30.53 25.54
CA ALA A 30 -42.04 -30.74 27.00
C ALA A 30 -40.60 -30.88 27.53
N ALA A 31 -40.28 -30.06 28.53
CA ALA A 31 -38.96 -29.92 29.14
C ALA A 31 -38.61 -31.09 30.10
N ALA A 32 -37.31 -31.37 30.24
CA ALA A 32 -36.70 -31.96 31.43
C ALA A 32 -35.19 -31.62 31.51
N PRO A 33 -34.56 -31.62 32.70
CA PRO A 33 -33.49 -30.69 33.05
C PRO A 33 -32.09 -31.33 33.18
N GLY A 34 -31.06 -30.48 33.27
CA GLY A 34 -29.81 -30.80 33.97
C GLY A 34 -28.58 -30.95 33.07
N GLY A 35 -27.66 -30.00 33.17
CA GLY A 35 -26.35 -30.06 32.53
C GLY A 35 -25.61 -28.74 32.64
N THR A 36 -25.11 -28.44 33.84
CA THR A 36 -24.23 -27.30 34.13
C THR A 36 -22.95 -27.36 33.27
N ALA A 37 -22.83 -26.49 32.28
CA ALA A 37 -21.55 -26.15 31.65
C ALA A 37 -20.97 -24.92 32.38
N PRO A 38 -19.69 -24.93 32.78
CA PRO A 38 -19.12 -23.86 33.57
C PRO A 38 -19.05 -22.58 32.74
N ALA A 39 -19.54 -21.49 33.33
CA ALA A 39 -19.32 -20.14 32.84
C ALA A 39 -17.82 -19.87 32.80
N VAL A 40 -17.24 -19.87 31.61
CA VAL A 40 -15.90 -19.34 31.40
C VAL A 40 -16.02 -17.83 31.56
N THR A 41 -15.70 -17.35 32.75
CA THR A 41 -15.40 -15.93 32.99
C THR A 41 -14.35 -15.50 31.99
N ARG A 42 -14.77 -14.78 30.94
CA ARG A 42 -13.89 -13.98 30.10
C ARG A 42 -13.24 -12.97 31.05
N ALA A 43 -12.00 -13.25 31.44
CA ALA A 43 -11.15 -12.22 32.00
C ALA A 43 -11.09 -11.11 30.96
N ALA A 44 -11.60 -9.93 31.35
CA ALA A 44 -11.41 -8.72 30.59
C ALA A 44 -9.90 -8.47 30.51
N VAL A 45 -9.31 -8.81 29.37
CA VAL A 45 -7.98 -8.38 29.03
C VAL A 45 -8.10 -6.87 28.84
N THR A 46 -7.50 -6.12 29.75
CA THR A 46 -7.38 -4.67 29.65
C THR A 46 -6.61 -4.36 28.37
N ASN A 47 -7.32 -3.88 27.35
CA ASN A 47 -6.75 -3.38 26.09
C ASN A 47 -5.81 -2.22 26.40
N GLY A 48 -4.49 -2.48 26.38
CA GLY A 48 -3.52 -1.44 26.09
C GLY A 48 -3.55 -1.14 24.60
N ALA A 49 -3.57 0.14 24.23
CA ALA A 49 -3.37 0.73 22.88
C ALA A 49 -3.89 -0.10 21.69
N GLY A 50 -4.98 0.36 21.06
CA GLY A 50 -5.68 -0.31 19.95
C GLY A 50 -4.75 -0.98 18.94
N THR A 51 -4.98 -2.28 18.70
CA THR A 51 -4.09 -3.17 17.97
C THR A 51 -3.79 -2.63 16.56
N PRO A 52 -2.53 -2.28 16.24
CA PRO A 52 -2.10 -2.10 14.84
C PRO A 52 -2.37 -3.40 14.08
N GLY A 53 -2.64 -3.35 12.78
CA GLY A 53 -3.07 -4.49 11.96
C GLY A 53 -2.25 -5.80 12.13
N SER A 54 -2.71 -6.91 11.53
CA SER A 54 -2.11 -8.23 11.78
C SER A 54 -1.77 -9.00 10.51
N THR A 55 -0.84 -9.96 10.65
CA THR A 55 -0.51 -10.92 9.59
C THR A 55 -0.86 -12.34 10.06
N GLN A 56 -1.50 -13.12 9.18
CA GLN A 56 -1.74 -14.54 9.37
C GLN A 56 -1.06 -15.34 8.26
N SER A 57 -0.05 -16.12 8.63
CA SER A 57 0.66 -17.04 7.73
C SER A 57 0.05 -18.44 7.79
N LEU A 58 -0.37 -18.99 6.65
CA LEU A 58 -0.95 -20.33 6.53
C LEU A 58 -0.15 -21.19 5.55
N PRO A 59 0.41 -22.35 5.97
CA PRO A 59 1.18 -23.20 5.06
C PRO A 59 0.30 -23.79 3.95
N LEU A 60 0.79 -23.76 2.72
CA LEU A 60 0.11 -24.40 1.59
C LEU A 60 0.46 -25.88 1.56
N GLN A 61 -0.55 -26.72 1.33
CA GLN A 61 -0.41 -28.17 1.30
C GLN A 61 -0.87 -28.72 -0.04
N PRO A 62 -0.42 -29.91 -0.45
CA PRO A 62 -1.02 -30.61 -1.58
C PRO A 62 -2.54 -30.72 -1.39
N LEU A 63 -3.31 -30.29 -2.38
CA LEU A 63 -4.74 -30.55 -2.46
C LEU A 63 -4.95 -31.88 -3.18
N ASP A 64 -6.06 -32.57 -2.86
CA ASP A 64 -6.43 -33.80 -3.57
C ASP A 64 -6.45 -33.52 -5.08
N PRO A 65 -5.82 -34.37 -5.89
CA PRO A 65 -5.68 -34.12 -7.32
C PRO A 65 -7.06 -33.98 -7.95
N ASP A 66 -7.28 -32.83 -8.59
CA ASP A 66 -8.45 -32.65 -9.45
C ASP A 66 -8.33 -33.67 -10.59
N ARG A 67 -9.26 -34.64 -10.63
CA ARG A 67 -9.20 -35.80 -11.56
C ARG A 67 -9.13 -35.37 -13.04
N ALA A 68 -9.41 -34.11 -13.34
CA ALA A 68 -9.42 -33.54 -14.69
C ALA A 68 -8.05 -33.04 -15.21
N SER A 69 -7.12 -32.61 -14.35
CA SER A 69 -5.90 -31.90 -14.81
C SER A 69 -4.60 -32.69 -14.66
N GLY A 70 -4.55 -33.68 -13.77
CA GLY A 70 -3.33 -34.46 -13.49
C GLY A 70 -2.15 -33.66 -12.91
N ALA A 71 -2.28 -32.34 -12.74
CA ALA A 71 -1.23 -31.47 -12.23
C ALA A 71 -1.29 -31.36 -10.70
N ALA A 72 -0.12 -31.44 -10.05
CA ALA A 72 0.00 -31.23 -8.61
C ALA A 72 -0.50 -29.82 -8.27
N THR A 73 -1.57 -29.76 -7.46
CA THR A 73 -2.17 -28.52 -7.00
C THR A 73 -1.88 -28.37 -5.51
N PHE A 74 -1.37 -27.21 -5.10
CA PHE A 74 -1.15 -26.86 -3.70
C PHE A 74 -2.13 -25.78 -3.29
N GLY A 75 -2.48 -25.67 -2.02
CA GLY A 75 -3.38 -24.62 -1.58
C GLY A 75 -4.07 -24.87 -0.25
N LEU A 76 -5.23 -24.24 -0.10
CA LEU A 76 -6.13 -24.38 1.04
C LEU A 76 -7.55 -24.49 0.51
N ALA A 77 -8.29 -25.51 0.96
CA ALA A 77 -9.74 -25.60 0.77
C ALA A 77 -10.47 -24.43 1.47
N PRO A 78 -11.71 -24.10 1.06
CA PRO A 78 -12.47 -22.98 1.63
C PRO A 78 -12.52 -23.05 3.16
N ARG A 79 -12.16 -21.95 3.82
CA ARG A 79 -12.22 -21.86 5.29
C ARG A 79 -12.44 -20.43 5.79
N SER A 80 -13.03 -20.33 6.98
CA SER A 80 -13.04 -19.08 7.75
C SER A 80 -11.66 -18.84 8.40
N VAL A 81 -11.27 -17.58 8.46
CA VAL A 81 -9.98 -17.10 8.99
C VAL A 81 -10.21 -15.82 9.81
N ARG A 82 -9.15 -15.24 10.39
CA ARG A 82 -9.25 -13.88 10.95
C ARG A 82 -9.48 -12.88 9.83
N SER A 83 -10.06 -11.73 10.15
CA SER A 83 -10.24 -10.65 9.18
C SER A 83 -8.94 -10.27 8.48
N PHE A 84 -9.01 -9.98 7.19
CA PHE A 84 -7.90 -9.55 6.36
C PHE A 84 -8.43 -8.72 5.19
N SER A 85 -7.57 -7.95 4.53
CA SER A 85 -7.93 -7.20 3.31
C SER A 85 -6.98 -7.41 2.14
N LEU A 86 -5.81 -8.01 2.39
CA LEU A 86 -4.80 -8.27 1.38
C LEU A 86 -4.27 -9.69 1.50
N VAL A 87 -3.96 -10.30 0.36
CA VAL A 87 -3.36 -11.64 0.28
C VAL A 87 -2.05 -11.60 -0.50
N GLY A 88 -1.13 -12.50 -0.16
CA GLY A 88 0.05 -12.79 -0.96
C GLY A 88 0.54 -14.21 -0.66
N VAL A 89 1.43 -14.74 -1.49
CA VAL A 89 2.10 -16.03 -1.22
C VAL A 89 3.57 -15.77 -1.06
N ILE A 90 4.17 -16.32 0.00
CA ILE A 90 5.62 -16.27 0.24
C ILE A 90 6.24 -17.66 0.25
N TRP A 91 7.54 -17.75 0.03
CA TRP A 91 8.33 -18.98 0.12
C TRP A 91 9.73 -18.73 0.69
N ASP A 92 10.42 -19.81 1.09
CA ASP A 92 11.60 -19.71 1.96
C ASP A 92 12.81 -19.06 1.27
N ASP A 93 13.09 -19.44 0.01
CA ASP A 93 14.23 -18.96 -0.76
C ASP A 93 13.85 -17.74 -1.62
N PRO A 94 14.36 -16.53 -1.30
CA PRO A 94 14.05 -15.32 -2.04
C PRO A 94 14.76 -15.22 -3.40
N ALA A 95 15.56 -16.21 -3.80
CA ALA A 95 16.11 -16.35 -5.15
C ALA A 95 15.32 -17.36 -6.03
N ALA A 96 14.45 -18.18 -5.43
CA ALA A 96 13.63 -19.11 -6.18
C ALA A 96 12.47 -18.37 -6.86
N GLU A 97 12.17 -18.73 -8.12
CA GLU A 97 11.01 -18.22 -8.86
C GLU A 97 9.84 -19.20 -8.78
N LEU A 98 8.62 -18.67 -8.69
CA LEU A 98 7.40 -19.45 -8.76
C LEU A 98 6.92 -19.52 -10.22
N HIS A 99 7.20 -20.65 -10.88
CA HIS A 99 6.69 -20.94 -12.22
C HIS A 99 5.35 -21.67 -12.14
N GLY A 100 4.26 -20.92 -12.17
CA GLY A 100 2.91 -21.47 -12.06
C GLY A 100 1.85 -20.39 -11.94
N GLN A 101 0.60 -20.84 -11.83
CA GLN A 101 -0.56 -19.98 -11.63
C GLN A 101 -0.99 -20.02 -10.17
N VAL A 102 -1.05 -18.85 -9.53
CA VAL A 102 -1.64 -18.67 -8.20
C VAL A 102 -3.01 -18.02 -8.36
N GLN A 103 -4.04 -18.64 -7.80
CA GLN A 103 -5.39 -18.09 -7.80
C GLN A 103 -5.98 -18.09 -6.40
N VAL A 104 -6.65 -17.00 -6.05
CA VAL A 104 -7.32 -16.82 -4.76
C VAL A 104 -8.78 -16.44 -4.97
N ARG A 105 -9.65 -16.88 -4.08
CA ARG A 105 -10.93 -16.22 -3.84
C ARG A 105 -11.11 -15.95 -2.36
N ALA A 106 -11.80 -14.86 -2.05
CA ALA A 106 -12.04 -14.42 -0.69
C ALA A 106 -13.55 -14.29 -0.43
N ARG A 107 -13.96 -14.49 0.82
CA ARG A 107 -15.32 -14.23 1.28
C ARG A 107 -15.37 -12.86 1.92
N ALA A 108 -16.20 -11.98 1.36
CA ALA A 108 -16.41 -10.65 1.89
C ALA A 108 -17.04 -10.73 3.29
N ALA A 109 -16.47 -10.00 4.25
CA ALA A 109 -16.85 -10.09 5.66
C ALA A 109 -18.26 -9.52 5.94
N ASP A 110 -18.70 -8.56 5.14
CA ASP A 110 -19.98 -7.86 5.29
C ASP A 110 -21.19 -8.66 4.75
N THR A 111 -20.98 -9.36 3.63
CA THR A 111 -22.04 -10.05 2.88
C THR A 111 -21.95 -11.57 2.98
N GLY A 112 -20.80 -12.12 3.37
CA GLY A 112 -20.55 -13.56 3.36
C GLY A 112 -20.43 -14.16 1.95
N VAL A 113 -20.37 -13.33 0.90
CA VAL A 113 -20.31 -13.76 -0.50
C VAL A 113 -18.86 -14.03 -0.91
N TRP A 114 -18.63 -15.14 -1.61
CA TRP A 114 -17.34 -15.47 -2.20
C TRP A 114 -17.13 -14.74 -3.53
N SER A 115 -15.94 -14.18 -3.73
CA SER A 115 -15.53 -13.69 -5.04
C SER A 115 -15.40 -14.83 -6.06
N GLY A 116 -15.33 -14.47 -7.34
CA GLY A 116 -14.72 -15.34 -8.34
C GLY A 116 -13.24 -15.59 -8.04
N TRP A 117 -12.64 -16.56 -8.74
CA TRP A 117 -11.19 -16.76 -8.70
C TRP A 117 -10.47 -15.57 -9.34
N GLN A 118 -9.43 -15.08 -8.66
CA GLN A 118 -8.59 -13.99 -9.10
C GLN A 118 -7.15 -14.49 -9.20
N ASP A 119 -6.45 -14.13 -10.27
CA ASP A 119 -5.03 -14.42 -10.42
C ASP A 119 -4.20 -13.50 -9.52
N VAL A 120 -3.14 -14.04 -8.95
CA VAL A 120 -2.12 -13.29 -8.21
C VAL A 120 -0.83 -13.31 -9.04
N GLU A 121 -0.25 -12.14 -9.29
CA GLU A 121 0.97 -12.01 -10.10
C GLU A 121 2.16 -12.68 -9.40
N THR A 122 2.82 -13.61 -10.10
CA THR A 122 3.87 -14.46 -9.55
C THR A 122 5.28 -13.95 -9.85
N HIS A 123 5.42 -13.04 -10.80
CA HIS A 123 6.69 -12.41 -11.18
C HIS A 123 6.95 -11.15 -10.35
N ASN A 124 7.26 -11.33 -9.06
CA ASN A 124 7.54 -10.24 -8.12
C ASN A 124 8.98 -10.27 -7.55
N ALA A 125 9.84 -11.17 -8.04
CA ALA A 125 11.26 -11.25 -7.64
C ALA A 125 12.09 -10.03 -8.12
N ASP A 126 11.55 -9.25 -9.06
CA ASP A 126 12.08 -8.00 -9.60
C ASP A 126 12.01 -6.84 -8.60
N HIS A 127 11.00 -6.86 -7.72
CA HIS A 127 10.92 -6.01 -6.56
C HIS A 127 11.73 -6.66 -5.44
N ALA A 128 12.99 -6.27 -5.27
CA ALA A 128 13.82 -6.74 -4.18
C ALA A 128 14.97 -5.77 -3.89
N ALA A 129 15.57 -5.91 -2.72
CA ALA A 129 16.82 -5.24 -2.40
C ALA A 129 17.98 -5.81 -3.23
N ASP A 130 18.96 -4.97 -3.56
CA ASP A 130 20.09 -5.37 -4.39
C ASP A 130 20.95 -6.47 -3.70
N PRO A 131 21.55 -7.41 -4.47
CA PRO A 131 22.20 -8.63 -3.96
C PRO A 131 23.14 -8.48 -2.75
N GLU A 132 23.88 -7.39 -2.66
CA GLU A 132 24.93 -7.16 -1.65
C GLU A 132 24.50 -6.20 -0.53
N THR A 133 23.23 -5.77 -0.53
CA THR A 133 22.73 -4.90 0.52
C THR A 133 22.51 -5.68 1.83
N ALA A 134 22.60 -4.98 2.97
CA ALA A 134 22.27 -5.55 4.27
C ALA A 134 20.82 -6.11 4.31
N GLU A 135 19.91 -5.47 3.58
CA GLU A 135 18.52 -5.91 3.42
C GLU A 135 18.44 -7.32 2.81
N ARG A 136 19.11 -7.53 1.67
CA ARG A 136 19.11 -8.82 0.96
C ARG A 136 19.85 -9.91 1.73
N THR A 137 20.92 -9.56 2.43
CA THR A 137 21.80 -10.51 3.14
C THR A 137 21.38 -10.77 4.59
N SER A 138 20.29 -10.16 5.06
CA SER A 138 19.76 -10.30 6.43
C SER A 138 19.34 -11.72 6.84
N GLY A 139 19.14 -12.61 5.86
CA GLY A 139 18.57 -13.94 6.07
C GLY A 139 17.07 -13.94 6.38
N ARG A 140 16.42 -12.77 6.40
CA ARG A 140 14.97 -12.61 6.63
C ARG A 140 14.16 -12.55 5.34
N ALA A 141 14.81 -12.16 4.24
CA ALA A 141 14.16 -11.97 2.95
C ALA A 141 13.49 -13.27 2.47
N ARG A 142 12.25 -13.14 1.98
CA ARG A 142 11.45 -14.23 1.39
C ARG A 142 11.13 -13.95 -0.07
N GLY A 143 10.95 -15.02 -0.84
CA GLY A 143 10.37 -14.91 -2.17
C GLY A 143 8.86 -14.72 -2.03
N ALA A 144 8.25 -14.00 -2.95
CA ALA A 144 6.87 -13.58 -2.81
C ALA A 144 6.19 -13.37 -4.17
N THR A 145 4.87 -13.49 -4.19
CA THR A 145 4.02 -12.94 -5.26
C THR A 145 3.83 -11.44 -5.08
N ALA A 146 3.24 -10.76 -6.06
CA ALA A 146 2.69 -9.44 -5.81
C ALA A 146 1.52 -9.55 -4.81
N PRO A 147 1.27 -8.51 -4.00
CA PRO A 147 0.14 -8.51 -3.07
C PRO A 147 -1.18 -8.25 -3.83
N LEU A 148 -2.28 -8.89 -3.45
CA LEU A 148 -3.62 -8.68 -4.02
C LEU A 148 -4.58 -8.12 -2.96
N TRP A 149 -5.18 -6.95 -3.24
CA TRP A 149 -6.25 -6.39 -2.42
C TRP A 149 -7.58 -7.09 -2.70
N VAL A 150 -8.19 -7.64 -1.66
CA VAL A 150 -9.48 -8.34 -1.74
C VAL A 150 -10.60 -7.62 -0.98
N GLY A 151 -10.27 -6.52 -0.29
CA GLY A 151 -11.20 -5.83 0.62
C GLY A 151 -11.48 -6.64 1.89
N ALA A 152 -12.27 -6.06 2.80
CA ALA A 152 -12.56 -6.69 4.09
C ALA A 152 -13.15 -8.11 3.92
N SER A 153 -12.38 -9.12 4.33
CA SER A 153 -12.63 -10.52 4.09
C SER A 153 -12.39 -11.37 5.34
N ASP A 154 -13.15 -12.44 5.50
CA ASP A 154 -13.08 -13.34 6.67
C ASP A 154 -13.01 -14.84 6.27
N GLY A 155 -12.92 -15.11 4.97
CA GLY A 155 -12.78 -16.46 4.43
C GLY A 155 -11.88 -16.46 3.20
N VAL A 156 -11.13 -17.55 3.00
CA VAL A 156 -10.18 -17.67 1.88
C VAL A 156 -10.15 -19.07 1.31
N GLU A 157 -9.90 -19.15 0.01
CA GLU A 157 -9.48 -20.36 -0.70
C GLU A 157 -8.37 -19.98 -1.69
N ILE A 158 -7.35 -20.82 -1.77
CA ILE A 158 -6.21 -20.61 -2.67
C ILE A 158 -5.86 -21.91 -3.37
N ARG A 159 -5.46 -21.78 -4.63
CA ARG A 159 -4.83 -22.86 -5.39
C ARG A 159 -3.61 -22.36 -6.14
N VAL A 160 -2.56 -23.16 -6.14
CA VAL A 160 -1.30 -22.96 -6.84
C VAL A 160 -1.09 -24.16 -7.73
N ARG A 161 -0.98 -23.91 -9.04
CA ARG A 161 -0.76 -24.95 -10.05
C ARG A 161 0.59 -24.71 -10.68
N ALA A 162 1.47 -25.72 -10.66
CA ALA A 162 2.70 -25.69 -11.42
C ALA A 162 2.36 -25.61 -12.93
N GLU A 163 3.13 -24.84 -13.68
CA GLU A 163 3.01 -24.83 -15.13
C GLU A 163 3.49 -26.18 -15.70
N SER A 164 2.63 -26.88 -16.44
CA SER A 164 3.04 -28.08 -17.17
C SER A 164 3.81 -27.67 -18.42
N ARG A 165 5.07 -28.10 -18.58
CA ARG A 165 5.77 -27.94 -19.87
C ARG A 165 5.05 -28.78 -20.94
N SER A 166 4.14 -28.17 -21.70
CA SER A 166 3.73 -28.69 -23.02
C SER A 166 4.12 -27.67 -24.08
N GLY A 167 5.21 -27.90 -24.80
CA GLY A 167 5.56 -27.01 -25.92
C GLY A 167 7.01 -26.92 -26.39
N SER A 168 7.84 -27.97 -26.31
CA SER A 168 9.03 -28.03 -27.17
C SER A 168 9.07 -29.35 -27.93
N GLU A 169 8.98 -29.27 -29.25
CA GLU A 169 9.24 -30.36 -30.22
C GLU A 169 10.71 -30.80 -30.24
N ALA A 170 11.35 -30.89 -29.08
CA ALA A 170 12.67 -31.46 -28.92
C ALA A 170 12.56 -32.60 -27.92
N GLU A 171 12.83 -33.83 -28.38
CA GLU A 171 12.90 -34.99 -27.49
C GLU A 171 13.83 -34.71 -26.31
N PRO A 172 13.41 -34.99 -25.07
CA PRO A 172 14.25 -34.78 -23.90
C PRO A 172 15.43 -35.74 -23.95
N LYS A 173 16.65 -35.20 -23.87
CA LYS A 173 17.85 -36.01 -23.62
C LYS A 173 17.70 -36.75 -22.29
N ALA A 174 17.85 -38.07 -22.31
CA ALA A 174 17.86 -38.90 -21.12
C ALA A 174 18.93 -38.41 -20.13
N GLY A 175 18.52 -38.03 -18.92
CA GLY A 175 19.41 -37.60 -17.85
C GLY A 175 19.28 -36.14 -17.39
N SER A 176 18.40 -35.33 -17.98
CA SER A 176 18.02 -34.04 -17.39
C SER A 176 16.85 -34.26 -16.43
N GLU A 177 17.10 -34.22 -15.13
CA GLU A 177 16.01 -34.11 -14.16
C GLU A 177 15.18 -32.86 -14.49
N SER A 178 13.96 -33.11 -14.93
CA SER A 178 12.96 -32.13 -15.24
C SER A 178 12.23 -31.76 -13.96
N THR A 179 12.23 -30.49 -13.56
CA THR A 179 11.09 -29.83 -12.86
C THR A 179 11.42 -28.39 -12.50
N PRO A 180 10.58 -27.39 -12.84
CA PRO A 180 10.24 -26.38 -11.85
C PRO A 180 9.24 -27.05 -10.90
N LEU A 181 9.73 -27.50 -9.74
CA LEU A 181 8.88 -27.74 -8.59
C LEU A 181 8.48 -26.37 -8.04
N LEU A 182 7.23 -26.22 -7.59
CA LEU A 182 6.84 -25.03 -6.82
C LEU A 182 7.82 -24.85 -5.66
N PRO A 183 8.22 -23.61 -5.32
CA PRO A 183 9.24 -23.37 -4.32
C PRO A 183 8.83 -23.97 -2.96
N PRO A 184 9.77 -24.52 -2.18
CA PRO A 184 9.47 -25.11 -0.89
C PRO A 184 9.02 -24.05 0.12
N GLY A 185 8.26 -24.48 1.12
CA GLY A 185 7.85 -23.61 2.23
C GLY A 185 6.81 -22.55 1.83
N MET A 186 6.02 -22.77 0.78
CA MET A 186 4.97 -21.83 0.40
C MET A 186 3.95 -21.62 1.53
N ARG A 187 3.64 -20.35 1.79
CA ARG A 187 2.65 -19.90 2.78
C ARG A 187 1.77 -18.82 2.17
N LEU A 188 0.48 -18.90 2.43
CA LEU A 188 -0.47 -17.81 2.20
C LEU A 188 -0.36 -16.81 3.35
N GLU A 189 -0.12 -15.57 3.01
CA GLU A 189 -0.11 -14.43 3.91
C GLU A 189 -1.43 -13.69 3.78
N LEU A 190 -2.16 -13.57 4.90
CA LEU A 190 -3.36 -12.77 5.01
C LEU A 190 -3.05 -11.56 5.87
N VAL A 191 -3.21 -10.37 5.29
CA VAL A 191 -2.82 -9.11 5.91
C VAL A 191 -4.06 -8.29 6.23
N ASP A 192 -4.21 -7.96 7.51
CA ASP A 192 -5.15 -6.98 8.04
C ASP A 192 -4.41 -5.63 8.20
N PRO A 193 -4.83 -4.57 7.47
CA PRO A 193 -4.21 -3.25 7.60
C PRO A 193 -4.45 -2.57 8.96
N GLY A 194 -5.37 -3.10 9.78
CA GLY A 194 -5.88 -2.42 10.97
C GLY A 194 -6.75 -1.22 10.61
N GLU A 195 -7.28 -0.57 11.65
CA GLU A 195 -8.17 0.58 11.53
C GLU A 195 -7.48 1.75 10.81
N ASP A 196 -8.27 2.54 10.09
CA ASP A 196 -7.80 3.81 9.56
C ASP A 196 -7.49 4.78 10.71
N PRO A 197 -6.51 5.68 10.54
CA PRO A 197 -6.29 6.74 11.51
C PRO A 197 -7.57 7.59 11.62
N PRO A 198 -7.91 8.09 12.83
CA PRO A 198 -9.07 8.96 12.99
C PRO A 198 -8.95 10.16 12.06
N SER A 199 -9.98 10.40 11.25
CA SER A 199 -10.06 11.58 10.40
C SER A 199 -10.35 12.82 11.26
N GLU A 200 -9.65 13.92 11.03
CA GLU A 200 -9.88 15.19 11.73
C GLU A 200 -11.24 15.85 11.38
N ASP A 201 -12.02 15.25 10.46
CA ASP A 201 -13.26 15.80 9.89
C ASP A 201 -14.56 15.20 10.46
N THR A 202 -14.55 14.59 11.65
CA THR A 202 -15.82 14.22 12.31
C THR A 202 -16.21 15.29 13.35
N PRO A 203 -17.21 16.16 13.07
CA PRO A 203 -17.87 16.87 14.15
C PRO A 203 -18.56 15.82 15.01
N SER A 204 -18.19 15.78 16.29
CA SER A 204 -18.82 14.95 17.31
C SER A 204 -20.34 15.17 17.27
N GLU A 205 -21.09 14.13 16.89
CA GLU A 205 -22.55 14.12 17.01
C GLU A 205 -22.90 14.14 18.51
N ASP A 206 -23.17 15.35 19.03
CA ASP A 206 -23.79 15.51 20.34
C ASP A 206 -25.16 14.85 20.33
N THR A 207 -25.34 13.97 21.30
CA THR A 207 -26.58 13.24 21.58
C THR A 207 -27.66 14.23 22.04
N PRO A 208 -28.91 14.16 21.55
CA PRO A 208 -29.95 15.08 22.03
C PRO A 208 -30.39 14.67 23.43
N SER A 209 -30.19 15.57 24.40
CA SER A 209 -30.74 15.46 25.75
C SER A 209 -32.24 15.74 25.72
N GLU A 210 -33.05 14.73 26.00
CA GLU A 210 -34.47 14.90 26.32
C GLU A 210 -34.66 15.36 27.77
N GLY A 211 -35.38 16.46 27.93
CA GLY A 211 -36.39 16.64 28.98
C GLY A 211 -35.97 17.35 30.27
N ALA A 212 -36.42 18.60 30.42
CA ALA A 212 -37.18 19.05 31.59
C ALA A 212 -37.84 20.41 31.34
N GLU A 213 -39.17 20.43 31.45
CA GLU A 213 -40.05 21.61 31.43
C GLU A 213 -39.80 22.56 32.63
N SER A 214 -39.89 23.87 32.40
CA SER A 214 -40.73 24.78 33.21
C SER A 214 -40.83 26.20 32.62
N PRO A 215 -41.89 26.97 32.96
CA PRO A 215 -42.43 28.01 32.09
C PRO A 215 -42.07 29.46 32.48
N ASP A 216 -42.30 30.36 31.51
CA ASP A 216 -42.60 31.81 31.60
C ASP A 216 -41.80 32.71 32.56
N ARG A 217 -41.04 33.67 32.00
CA ARG A 217 -41.32 35.13 32.08
C ARG A 217 -40.30 36.00 31.31
N ASN A 218 -40.83 37.10 30.77
CA ASN A 218 -40.24 38.12 29.88
C ASN A 218 -39.30 39.13 30.61
N PRO A 219 -38.72 40.18 29.99
CA PRO A 219 -37.29 40.48 30.02
C PRO A 219 -36.98 41.80 30.76
N GLY A 220 -35.70 42.11 30.94
CA GLY A 220 -35.28 43.41 31.47
C GLY A 220 -33.80 43.69 31.23
N GLU A 221 -33.54 44.67 30.37
CA GLU A 221 -32.26 45.36 30.21
C GLU A 221 -31.74 45.90 31.55
N GLY A 222 -30.41 45.98 31.69
CA GLY A 222 -29.78 46.64 32.82
C GLY A 222 -28.26 46.63 32.75
N THR A 223 -27.72 47.71 32.21
CA THR A 223 -26.31 48.12 32.20
C THR A 223 -25.72 48.27 33.61
N GLY A 224 -24.39 48.14 33.74
CA GLY A 224 -23.68 48.62 34.93
C GLY A 224 -22.30 48.01 35.18
N GLU A 225 -21.25 48.64 34.65
CA GLU A 225 -19.90 48.60 35.22
C GLU A 225 -19.92 49.29 36.61
N ASN A 226 -19.30 48.72 37.65
CA ASN A 226 -18.24 49.41 38.39
C ASN A 226 -17.49 48.54 39.42
N THR A 227 -16.22 48.93 39.55
CA THR A 227 -15.10 48.61 40.44
C THR A 227 -15.36 48.38 41.95
N GLY A 228 -14.46 47.61 42.59
CA GLY A 228 -14.24 47.68 44.06
C GLY A 228 -13.60 46.44 44.72
N GLN A 229 -12.27 46.43 44.86
CA GLN A 229 -11.50 45.66 45.87
C GLN A 229 -11.41 46.48 47.19
N PRO A 230 -10.81 46.01 48.32
CA PRO A 230 -10.51 44.66 48.81
C PRO A 230 -10.85 44.45 50.32
N SER A 231 -10.74 43.21 50.85
CA SER A 231 -10.05 42.84 52.12
C SER A 231 -10.52 41.49 52.70
N GLY A 232 -9.58 40.69 53.24
CA GLY A 232 -9.87 39.61 54.21
C GLY A 232 -9.23 38.24 53.95
N GLN A 233 -8.06 38.01 54.55
CA GLN A 233 -7.36 36.73 54.85
C GLN A 233 -8.27 35.68 55.54
N ASN A 234 -8.12 34.34 55.55
CA ASN A 234 -7.23 33.29 55.01
C ASN A 234 -7.92 31.91 55.32
N PRO A 235 -7.27 30.72 55.27
CA PRO A 235 -7.37 29.65 54.27
C PRO A 235 -8.13 28.37 54.71
N ALA A 236 -8.62 27.55 53.75
CA ALA A 236 -8.61 26.07 53.78
C ALA A 236 -9.41 25.46 52.61
N ASP A 237 -8.89 24.36 52.09
CA ASP A 237 -9.50 23.39 51.15
C ASP A 237 -9.96 23.88 49.77
N GLY A 238 -9.13 23.60 48.76
CA GLY A 238 -9.46 23.74 47.35
C GLY A 238 -8.91 22.57 46.56
N SER A 239 -9.78 21.60 46.28
CA SER A 239 -9.64 20.63 45.20
C SER A 239 -9.29 21.38 43.91
N ALA A 240 -8.11 21.10 43.35
CA ALA A 240 -7.68 21.73 42.11
C ALA A 240 -8.54 21.18 40.96
N VAL A 241 -9.49 22.00 40.53
CA VAL A 241 -10.10 21.96 39.20
C VAL A 241 -8.97 22.04 38.19
N ILE A 242 -8.66 20.91 37.53
CA ILE A 242 -7.80 20.90 36.35
C ILE A 242 -8.61 21.55 35.22
N PRO A 243 -8.11 22.60 34.54
CA PRO A 243 -8.75 23.11 33.34
C PRO A 243 -8.85 21.97 32.32
N ALA A 244 -10.08 21.70 31.86
CA ALA A 244 -10.30 20.96 30.64
C ALA A 244 -9.63 21.71 29.46
N ASP A 245 -9.22 20.96 28.45
CA ASP A 245 -8.43 21.37 27.28
C ASP A 245 -6.93 21.65 27.48
N ALA A 246 -6.18 20.56 27.60
CA ALA A 246 -4.92 20.42 26.88
C ALA A 246 -5.04 19.19 25.97
N PRO A 247 -4.68 19.26 24.68
CA PRO A 247 -4.66 18.08 23.82
C PRO A 247 -3.65 17.10 24.39
N ARG A 248 -4.07 15.87 24.69
CA ARG A 248 -3.14 14.77 24.95
C ARG A 248 -2.46 14.44 23.63
N THR A 249 -1.38 15.16 23.31
CA THR A 249 -0.41 14.70 22.33
C THR A 249 0.12 13.36 22.84
N GLY A 250 -0.40 12.26 22.31
CA GLY A 250 0.20 10.95 22.55
C GLY A 250 1.68 11.05 22.21
N VAL A 251 2.55 10.62 23.12
CA VAL A 251 3.99 10.63 22.87
C VAL A 251 4.25 9.72 21.66
N MET A 252 4.70 10.31 20.55
CA MET A 252 5.09 9.55 19.36
C MET A 252 6.18 8.54 19.73
N SER A 253 6.18 7.36 19.11
CA SER A 253 7.31 6.43 19.26
C SER A 253 8.60 7.06 18.74
N ALA A 254 9.74 6.53 19.15
CA ALA A 254 11.04 7.00 18.67
C ALA A 254 11.15 6.82 17.14
N GLU A 255 10.63 5.70 16.63
CA GLU A 255 10.58 5.39 15.21
C GLU A 255 9.66 6.37 14.45
N ALA A 256 8.49 6.71 14.99
CA ALA A 256 7.61 7.70 14.38
C ALA A 256 8.20 9.12 14.40
N THR A 257 8.85 9.48 15.52
CA THR A 257 9.57 10.75 15.63
C THR A 257 10.70 10.82 14.61
N ALA A 258 11.48 9.75 14.43
CA ALA A 258 12.58 9.71 13.48
C ALA A 258 12.10 9.81 12.01
N ALA A 259 11.02 9.11 11.66
CA ALA A 259 10.42 9.21 10.32
C ALA A 259 9.91 10.63 10.04
N SER A 260 9.18 11.23 10.99
CA SER A 260 8.68 12.59 10.84
C SER A 260 9.79 13.65 10.85
N ALA A 261 10.83 13.48 11.67
CA ALA A 261 11.95 14.41 11.75
C ALA A 261 12.76 14.45 10.45
N ALA A 262 12.81 13.35 9.69
CA ALA A 262 13.42 13.35 8.37
C ALA A 262 12.70 14.26 7.36
N ASN A 263 11.46 14.64 7.65
CA ASN A 263 10.64 15.56 6.87
C ASN A 263 10.58 16.98 7.45
N ALA A 264 11.32 17.27 8.54
CA ALA A 264 11.32 18.58 9.20
C ALA A 264 11.58 19.79 8.28
N PRO A 265 12.40 19.68 7.20
CA PRO A 265 12.54 20.79 6.25
C PRO A 265 11.28 21.11 5.42
N LEU A 266 10.31 20.18 5.34
CA LEU A 266 9.12 20.30 4.51
C LEU A 266 7.83 20.46 5.32
N ALA A 267 7.78 19.89 6.52
CA ALA A 267 6.56 19.85 7.34
C ALA A 267 6.89 19.73 8.84
N PRO A 268 6.00 20.21 9.73
CA PRO A 268 6.18 20.06 11.17
C PRO A 268 6.12 18.59 11.61
N LEU A 269 6.67 18.30 12.80
CA LEU A 269 6.62 16.96 13.38
C LEU A 269 5.17 16.47 13.53
N GLY A 270 4.91 15.23 13.12
CA GLY A 270 3.60 14.60 13.16
C GLY A 270 2.64 15.03 12.04
N ALA A 271 3.04 15.93 11.13
CA ALA A 271 2.18 16.36 10.02
C ALA A 271 1.68 15.15 9.21
N THR A 272 0.38 15.08 8.99
CA THR A 272 -0.29 14.01 8.22
C THR A 272 -0.23 14.26 6.72
N GLU A 273 -0.14 15.51 6.30
CA GLU A 273 0.01 15.91 4.91
C GLU A 273 1.02 17.05 4.78
N ILE A 274 1.68 17.11 3.63
CA ILE A 274 2.46 18.26 3.20
C ILE A 274 1.66 18.97 2.10
N PRO A 275 1.26 20.24 2.28
CA PRO A 275 0.42 20.94 1.33
C PRO A 275 1.14 21.18 0.01
N ALA A 276 0.42 21.17 -1.11
CA ALA A 276 0.99 21.52 -2.41
C ALA A 276 1.50 22.96 -2.42
N LEU A 277 2.58 23.21 -3.15
CA LEU A 277 3.12 24.55 -3.39
C LEU A 277 2.92 24.96 -4.83
N ASN A 278 2.83 26.27 -5.06
CA ASN A 278 3.00 26.82 -6.40
C ASN A 278 4.49 26.87 -6.79
N ARG A 279 4.79 27.30 -8.01
CA ARG A 279 6.16 27.35 -8.54
C ARG A 279 7.09 28.23 -7.69
N ALA A 280 6.68 29.47 -7.40
CA ALA A 280 7.51 30.43 -6.68
C ALA A 280 7.82 29.95 -5.25
N GLU A 281 6.82 29.40 -4.56
CA GLU A 281 6.99 28.80 -3.23
C GLU A 281 7.93 27.60 -3.27
N THR A 282 7.86 26.78 -4.33
CA THR A 282 8.76 25.62 -4.50
C THR A 282 10.20 26.04 -4.76
N GLU A 283 10.43 27.12 -5.52
CA GLU A 283 11.76 27.68 -5.78
C GLU A 283 12.39 28.22 -4.49
N GLU A 284 11.61 28.89 -3.66
CA GLU A 284 12.04 29.33 -2.32
C GLU A 284 12.41 28.14 -1.42
N GLU A 285 11.52 27.13 -1.33
CA GLU A 285 11.79 25.90 -0.57
C GLU A 285 13.05 25.19 -1.08
N TYR A 286 13.24 25.08 -2.39
CA TYR A 286 14.43 24.49 -3.01
C TYR A 286 15.72 25.20 -2.56
N HIS A 287 15.71 26.54 -2.51
CA HIS A 287 16.85 27.31 -2.06
C HIS A 287 17.15 27.13 -0.58
N VAL A 288 16.13 26.98 0.27
CA VAL A 288 16.30 26.63 1.69
C VAL A 288 16.94 25.25 1.82
N LEU A 289 16.42 24.24 1.15
CA LEU A 289 16.96 22.86 1.18
C LEU A 289 18.43 22.82 0.74
N ARG A 290 18.77 23.48 -0.37
CA ARG A 290 20.17 23.58 -0.85
C ARG A 290 21.06 24.43 0.05
N GLY A 291 20.52 25.49 0.66
CA GLY A 291 21.24 26.34 1.60
C GLY A 291 21.60 25.59 2.88
N THR A 292 20.72 24.71 3.35
CA THR A 292 21.01 23.81 4.48
C THR A 292 22.04 22.73 4.14
N GLU A 293 22.07 22.21 2.91
CA GLU A 293 23.12 21.30 2.43
C GLU A 293 24.50 22.00 2.37
N ALA A 294 24.54 23.22 1.83
CA ALA A 294 25.76 24.03 1.72
C ALA A 294 26.28 24.54 3.08
N ALA A 295 25.39 24.81 4.05
CA ALA A 295 25.80 25.18 5.41
C ALA A 295 26.48 24.01 6.16
N GLY A 296 26.26 22.77 5.74
CA GLY A 296 26.99 21.59 6.20
C GLY A 296 28.33 21.35 5.46
N GLN A 297 28.59 22.06 4.36
CA GLN A 297 29.76 21.94 3.51
C GLN A 297 30.32 23.34 3.18
N GLU A 298 31.11 23.87 4.11
CA GLU A 298 31.99 25.06 3.99
C GLU A 298 31.37 26.47 4.15
N ALA A 299 31.75 27.09 5.27
CA ALA A 299 32.05 28.50 5.34
C ALA A 299 33.31 28.81 4.48
N ASN A 300 33.15 29.11 3.19
CA ASN A 300 34.01 30.03 2.41
C ASN A 300 33.67 30.00 0.92
N ALA A 301 32.97 31.03 0.42
CA ALA A 301 33.22 31.65 -0.89
C ALA A 301 32.29 32.85 -1.07
N GLY A 302 32.84 34.06 -0.95
CA GLY A 302 32.14 35.29 -1.29
C GLY A 302 32.02 35.44 -2.81
N GLY A 303 30.79 35.47 -3.31
CA GLY A 303 30.50 35.80 -4.71
C GLY A 303 29.08 35.38 -5.11
N GLN A 304 28.12 36.30 -5.01
CA GLN A 304 26.76 36.08 -5.51
C GLN A 304 26.72 36.36 -7.02
N ALA A 305 26.97 35.33 -7.82
CA ALA A 305 26.54 35.31 -9.22
C ALA A 305 25.01 35.25 -9.27
N PRO A 306 24.34 35.86 -10.28
CA PRO A 306 22.91 35.70 -10.46
C PRO A 306 22.60 34.21 -10.64
N ARG A 307 21.84 33.64 -9.70
CA ARG A 307 21.50 32.22 -9.67
C ARG A 307 20.49 31.97 -10.79
N ALA A 308 20.83 31.12 -11.76
CA ALA A 308 19.87 30.69 -12.78
C ALA A 308 18.67 30.01 -12.10
N GLU A 309 17.46 30.31 -12.55
CA GLU A 309 16.24 29.71 -12.02
C GLU A 309 16.31 28.18 -12.13
N PRO A 310 16.01 27.45 -11.04
CA PRO A 310 16.10 25.99 -11.05
C PRO A 310 14.98 25.41 -11.93
N TYR A 311 15.30 24.41 -12.75
CA TYR A 311 14.31 23.60 -13.44
C TYR A 311 13.65 22.62 -12.45
N ILE A 312 12.67 23.11 -11.71
CA ILE A 312 11.92 22.36 -10.70
C ILE A 312 10.41 22.52 -10.90
N GLY A 313 9.68 21.40 -10.82
CA GLY A 313 8.21 21.42 -10.88
C GLY A 313 7.61 21.83 -9.53
N PRO A 314 6.42 22.46 -9.51
CA PRO A 314 5.72 22.77 -8.26
C PRO A 314 5.59 21.53 -7.37
N ARG A 315 5.88 21.65 -6.08
CA ARG A 315 5.79 20.53 -5.15
C ARG A 315 4.32 20.09 -5.02
N PRO A 316 3.97 18.83 -5.34
CA PRO A 316 2.61 18.36 -5.14
C PRO A 316 2.28 18.21 -3.65
N GLY A 317 0.99 18.09 -3.35
CA GLY A 317 0.55 17.67 -2.02
C GLY A 317 0.91 16.20 -1.79
N ILE A 318 1.41 15.88 -0.60
CA ILE A 318 1.90 14.54 -0.26
C ILE A 318 1.32 14.11 1.08
N VAL A 319 0.65 12.96 1.13
CA VAL A 319 0.26 12.32 2.40
C VAL A 319 1.50 11.68 3.01
N THR A 320 1.84 12.08 4.23
CA THR A 320 3.01 11.56 4.94
C THR A 320 2.74 10.17 5.48
N ARG A 321 3.80 9.51 5.97
CA ARG A 321 3.67 8.25 6.71
C ARG A 321 2.71 8.33 7.89
N SER A 322 2.71 9.44 8.62
CA SER A 322 1.74 9.68 9.68
C SER A 322 0.31 9.76 9.13
N GLY A 323 0.11 10.42 7.98
CA GLY A 323 -1.22 10.62 7.40
C GLY A 323 -1.88 9.37 6.85
N TRP A 324 -1.10 8.40 6.32
CA TRP A 324 -1.68 7.12 5.90
C TRP A 324 -1.68 6.05 7.02
N GLY A 325 -1.15 6.39 8.21
CA GLY A 325 -1.17 5.53 9.39
C GLY A 325 -0.06 4.48 9.41
N ALA A 326 1.16 4.84 9.02
CA ALA A 326 2.30 3.93 9.08
C ALA A 326 2.60 3.46 10.51
N ASP A 327 2.65 2.14 10.71
CA ASP A 327 3.21 1.57 11.93
C ASP A 327 4.73 1.55 11.83
N GLU A 328 5.37 2.62 12.31
CA GLU A 328 6.81 2.84 12.20
C GLU A 328 7.64 1.81 12.99
N SER A 329 7.02 0.98 13.82
CA SER A 329 7.71 -0.13 14.49
C SER A 329 8.05 -1.29 13.54
N LEU A 330 7.41 -1.37 12.36
CA LEU A 330 7.62 -2.44 11.39
C LEU A 330 8.86 -2.23 10.52
N ARG A 331 9.35 -0.99 10.39
CA ARG A 331 10.55 -0.69 9.60
C ARG A 331 11.82 -0.85 10.43
N GLU A 332 12.94 -1.01 9.73
CA GLU A 332 14.23 -0.77 10.33
C GLU A 332 14.43 0.68 10.74
N LYS A 333 15.20 0.87 11.80
CA LYS A 333 15.40 2.17 12.45
C LYS A 333 16.18 3.16 11.59
N SER A 334 17.21 2.69 10.90
CA SER A 334 18.17 3.52 10.18
C SER A 334 17.82 3.71 8.71
N PHE A 335 17.93 4.95 8.22
CA PHE A 335 17.83 5.27 6.80
C PHE A 335 19.14 4.99 6.07
N VAL A 336 19.05 4.60 4.81
CA VAL A 336 20.21 4.46 3.91
C VAL A 336 20.01 5.40 2.75
N TYR A 337 20.95 6.32 2.55
CA TYR A 337 20.92 7.30 1.47
C TYR A 337 21.90 6.92 0.37
N THR A 338 21.54 7.30 -0.84
CA THR A 338 22.39 7.24 -2.03
C THR A 338 22.90 8.63 -2.35
N ASP A 339 23.63 8.81 -3.45
CA ASP A 339 24.22 10.11 -3.79
C ASP A 339 23.16 11.10 -4.29
N LYS A 340 22.31 10.67 -5.25
CA LYS A 340 21.26 11.51 -5.83
C LYS A 340 20.17 10.68 -6.50
N VAL A 341 18.96 11.24 -6.66
CA VAL A 341 17.94 10.63 -7.51
C VAL A 341 18.18 11.04 -8.97
N SER A 342 18.80 10.16 -9.75
CA SER A 342 19.10 10.37 -11.18
C SER A 342 17.99 9.87 -12.11
N ALA A 343 17.15 8.96 -11.63
CA ALA A 343 16.04 8.42 -12.40
C ALA A 343 14.85 8.07 -11.49
N ALA A 344 13.67 8.01 -12.08
CA ALA A 344 12.46 7.47 -11.49
C ALA A 344 12.05 6.20 -12.25
N PHE A 345 11.88 5.10 -11.52
CA PHE A 345 11.25 3.89 -12.02
C PHE A 345 9.78 3.88 -11.64
N VAL A 346 8.90 3.87 -12.65
CA VAL A 346 7.45 3.77 -12.47
C VAL A 346 7.06 2.30 -12.44
N HIS A 347 6.27 1.96 -11.42
CA HIS A 347 5.76 0.65 -11.10
C HIS A 347 4.23 0.68 -11.07
N HIS A 348 3.61 -0.50 -11.17
CA HIS A 348 2.29 -0.71 -10.58
C HIS A 348 2.44 -1.55 -9.30
N SER A 349 1.46 -1.54 -8.40
CA SER A 349 1.49 -2.46 -7.24
C SER A 349 1.03 -3.87 -7.57
N ALA A 350 0.43 -4.07 -8.75
CA ALA A 350 -0.24 -5.31 -9.17
C ALA A 350 -1.34 -5.80 -8.20
N SER A 351 -1.87 -4.90 -7.36
CA SER A 351 -2.77 -5.23 -6.26
C SER A 351 -4.25 -5.26 -6.60
N GLY A 352 -4.62 -5.16 -7.88
CA GLY A 352 -6.00 -5.01 -8.32
C GLY A 352 -6.53 -3.59 -8.15
N ASN A 353 -7.67 -3.30 -8.80
CA ASN A 353 -8.21 -1.93 -8.96
C ASN A 353 -9.49 -1.68 -8.15
N ASN A 354 -9.93 -2.66 -7.35
CA ASN A 354 -11.25 -2.67 -6.70
C ASN A 354 -11.32 -1.87 -5.38
N TYR A 355 -10.20 -1.34 -4.89
CA TYR A 355 -10.20 -0.44 -3.72
C TYR A 355 -10.88 0.90 -4.07
N THR A 356 -11.52 1.56 -3.11
CA THR A 356 -11.97 2.96 -3.26
C THR A 356 -10.82 3.91 -2.90
N CYS A 357 -10.83 5.17 -3.36
CA CYS A 357 -9.73 6.08 -3.01
C CYS A 357 -9.61 6.34 -1.49
N ALA A 358 -10.72 6.28 -0.75
CA ALA A 358 -10.70 6.31 0.71
C ALA A 358 -9.94 5.12 1.34
N GLN A 359 -9.90 3.97 0.66
CA GLN A 359 -9.16 2.77 1.10
C GLN A 359 -7.68 2.79 0.68
N ALA A 360 -7.21 3.80 -0.06
CA ALA A 360 -5.80 3.86 -0.49
C ALA A 360 -4.82 3.81 0.70
N PRO A 361 -5.02 4.53 1.82
CA PRO A 361 -4.20 4.36 3.03
C PRO A 361 -4.16 2.92 3.53
N SER A 362 -5.30 2.23 3.60
CA SER A 362 -5.38 0.84 4.07
C SER A 362 -4.66 -0.12 3.11
N VAL A 363 -4.76 0.09 1.79
CA VAL A 363 -3.98 -0.66 0.79
C VAL A 363 -2.48 -0.46 1.02
N ILE A 364 -2.03 0.78 1.25
CA ILE A 364 -0.62 1.09 1.51
C ILE A 364 -0.14 0.43 2.80
N ARG A 365 -0.91 0.49 3.89
CA ARG A 365 -0.59 -0.20 5.15
C ARG A 365 -0.47 -1.70 4.97
N SER A 366 -1.35 -2.32 4.18
CA SER A 366 -1.27 -3.74 3.86
C SER A 366 -0.01 -4.09 3.05
N ILE A 367 0.34 -3.30 2.03
CA ILE A 367 1.57 -3.51 1.24
C ILE A 367 2.80 -3.33 2.13
N TYR A 368 2.82 -2.28 2.96
CA TYR A 368 3.90 -2.03 3.91
C TYR A 368 4.12 -3.23 4.84
N ARG A 369 3.06 -3.71 5.50
CA ARG A 369 3.12 -4.88 6.39
C ARG A 369 3.51 -6.15 5.63
N TYR A 370 3.04 -6.34 4.40
CA TYR A 370 3.45 -7.48 3.58
C TYR A 370 4.96 -7.43 3.27
N HIS A 371 5.48 -6.26 2.91
CA HIS A 371 6.91 -6.10 2.64
C HIS A 371 7.75 -6.34 3.91
N THR A 372 7.37 -5.80 5.06
CA THR A 372 8.18 -5.91 6.27
C THR A 372 8.02 -7.24 7.00
N GLU A 373 6.79 -7.63 7.32
CA GLU A 373 6.52 -8.80 8.17
C GLU A 373 6.56 -10.11 7.39
N SER A 374 6.00 -10.12 6.17
CA SER A 374 5.92 -11.34 5.37
C SER A 374 7.17 -11.54 4.50
N MET A 375 7.64 -10.49 3.83
CA MET A 375 8.80 -10.56 2.93
C MET A 375 10.13 -10.30 3.63
N GLY A 376 10.11 -9.76 4.86
CA GLY A 376 11.31 -9.51 5.66
C GLY A 376 12.13 -8.30 5.20
N TRP A 377 11.51 -7.34 4.52
CA TRP A 377 12.18 -6.13 4.05
C TRP A 377 12.31 -5.08 5.15
N ARG A 378 13.19 -4.11 4.93
CA ARG A 378 13.50 -3.08 5.94
C ARG A 378 12.42 -2.02 6.03
N ASP A 379 11.62 -1.83 4.98
CA ASP A 379 10.48 -0.91 4.91
C ASP A 379 9.66 -1.27 3.64
N ILE A 380 8.62 -0.48 3.33
CA ILE A 380 8.01 -0.50 1.99
C ILE A 380 9.08 -0.20 0.92
N GLY A 381 9.04 -0.94 -0.19
CA GLY A 381 10.13 -0.94 -1.17
C GLY A 381 10.17 0.30 -2.08
N TYR A 382 9.03 0.97 -2.24
CA TYR A 382 8.87 2.14 -3.09
C TYR A 382 9.13 3.43 -2.30
N ASN A 383 9.73 4.43 -2.95
CA ASN A 383 9.93 5.74 -2.35
C ASN A 383 8.62 6.51 -2.25
N PHE A 384 7.75 6.35 -3.25
CA PHE A 384 6.45 7.00 -3.31
C PHE A 384 5.39 6.08 -3.89
N LEU A 385 4.13 6.35 -3.54
CA LEU A 385 2.97 5.70 -4.13
C LEU A 385 2.00 6.75 -4.67
N VAL A 386 1.28 6.40 -5.73
CA VAL A 386 0.23 7.24 -6.33
C VAL A 386 -1.04 6.42 -6.47
N ASP A 387 -2.14 6.87 -5.89
CA ASP A 387 -3.42 6.17 -6.02
C ASP A 387 -4.11 6.47 -7.36
N LYS A 388 -5.21 5.76 -7.62
CA LYS A 388 -6.01 5.94 -8.84
C LYS A 388 -6.73 7.30 -8.91
N CYS A 389 -6.81 8.01 -7.79
CA CYS A 389 -7.35 9.37 -7.69
C CYS A 389 -6.26 10.46 -7.83
N GLY A 390 -4.98 10.08 -8.00
CA GLY A 390 -3.86 11.01 -8.15
C GLY A 390 -3.27 11.52 -6.84
N LYS A 391 -3.70 10.99 -5.69
CA LYS A 391 -3.11 11.34 -4.38
C LYS A 391 -1.73 10.68 -4.27
N ILE A 392 -0.75 11.46 -3.82
CA ILE A 392 0.65 11.02 -3.67
C ILE A 392 0.91 10.73 -2.20
N TYR A 393 1.60 9.63 -1.94
CA TYR A 393 1.92 9.14 -0.60
C TYR A 393 3.42 8.95 -0.45
N GLU A 394 3.95 9.37 0.70
CA GLU A 394 5.29 9.01 1.15
C GLU A 394 5.37 7.48 1.33
N GLY A 395 6.33 6.84 0.64
CA GLY A 395 6.63 5.43 0.82
C GLY A 395 7.74 5.25 1.84
N ARG A 396 8.93 4.86 1.36
CA ARG A 396 10.09 4.56 2.20
C ARG A 396 10.53 5.75 3.07
N ALA A 397 10.64 5.52 4.38
CA ALA A 397 10.88 6.55 5.37
C ALA A 397 12.18 7.34 5.13
N GLY A 398 12.11 8.65 5.34
CA GLY A 398 13.23 9.57 5.19
C GLY A 398 13.53 9.98 3.74
N GLY A 399 12.68 9.61 2.79
CA GLY A 399 12.89 9.77 1.35
C GLY A 399 12.26 10.99 0.67
N LEU A 400 11.48 11.82 1.36
CA LEU A 400 10.74 12.90 0.71
C LEU A 400 11.65 13.88 -0.04
N ALA A 401 12.55 14.57 0.67
CA ALA A 401 13.55 15.43 0.05
C ALA A 401 14.85 14.66 -0.29
N ASN A 402 15.20 13.64 0.51
CA ASN A 402 16.49 12.94 0.40
C ASN A 402 16.48 11.75 -0.57
N PRO A 403 17.64 11.33 -1.12
CA PRO A 403 17.76 10.19 -2.03
C PRO A 403 17.84 8.86 -1.27
N VAL A 404 16.79 8.51 -0.51
CA VAL A 404 16.75 7.24 0.26
C VAL A 404 16.78 6.04 -0.69
N LEU A 405 17.65 5.07 -0.41
CA LEU A 405 17.78 3.83 -1.17
C LEU A 405 16.46 3.04 -1.09
N GLY A 406 15.88 2.64 -2.22
CA GLY A 406 14.67 1.80 -2.26
C GLY A 406 14.96 0.29 -2.29
N ALA A 407 13.92 -0.50 -2.53
CA ALA A 407 13.97 -1.95 -2.84
C ALA A 407 12.94 -2.31 -3.93
N HIS A 408 12.77 -1.41 -4.90
CA HIS A 408 11.71 -1.46 -5.91
C HIS A 408 12.17 -2.02 -7.26
N THR A 409 13.45 -1.91 -7.59
CA THR A 409 14.02 -2.32 -8.89
C THR A 409 15.36 -2.97 -8.66
N LEU A 410 15.37 -4.30 -8.60
CA LEU A 410 16.58 -5.09 -8.38
C LEU A 410 17.63 -4.71 -9.43
N GLY A 411 18.78 -4.22 -8.97
CA GLY A 411 19.89 -3.77 -9.79
C GLY A 411 19.91 -2.27 -10.07
N PHE A 412 18.84 -1.52 -9.77
CA PHE A 412 18.80 -0.07 -9.98
C PHE A 412 18.22 0.69 -8.79
N ASN A 413 18.17 0.09 -7.60
CA ASN A 413 17.69 0.79 -6.39
C ASN A 413 18.60 1.98 -6.02
N SER A 414 19.90 1.88 -6.30
CA SER A 414 20.85 2.96 -6.06
C SER A 414 20.71 4.12 -7.04
N ASN A 415 20.75 5.35 -6.54
CA ASN A 415 20.64 6.59 -7.31
C ASN A 415 19.35 6.74 -8.14
N SER A 416 18.27 6.10 -7.71
CA SER A 416 16.96 6.22 -8.32
C SER A 416 15.87 6.31 -7.25
N MET A 417 14.64 6.53 -7.69
CA MET A 417 13.46 6.39 -6.86
C MET A 417 12.43 5.50 -7.53
N GLY A 418 11.67 4.76 -6.72
CA GLY A 418 10.53 3.96 -7.16
C GLY A 418 9.21 4.67 -6.89
N VAL A 419 8.37 4.76 -7.91
CA VAL A 419 6.99 5.28 -7.82
C VAL A 419 6.02 4.15 -8.14
N ALA A 420 5.27 3.66 -7.16
CA ALA A 420 4.23 2.64 -7.38
C ALA A 420 2.85 3.27 -7.60
N VAL A 421 2.27 3.07 -8.77
CA VAL A 421 0.86 3.40 -9.00
C VAL A 421 0.00 2.26 -8.46
N LEU A 422 -0.85 2.56 -7.47
CA LEU A 422 -1.71 1.56 -6.82
C LEU A 422 -2.75 1.01 -7.81
N GLY A 423 -2.57 -0.23 -8.21
CA GLY A 423 -3.45 -0.93 -9.14
C GLY A 423 -2.73 -1.97 -10.00
N THR A 424 -3.50 -2.58 -10.90
CA THR A 424 -3.01 -3.49 -11.94
C THR A 424 -3.33 -2.90 -13.31
N PHE A 425 -2.30 -2.53 -14.06
CA PHE A 425 -2.42 -1.80 -15.33
C PHE A 425 -1.88 -2.57 -16.55
N SER A 426 -1.88 -3.91 -16.49
CA SER A 426 -1.46 -4.75 -17.62
C SER A 426 -2.42 -4.58 -18.81
N SER A 427 -3.73 -4.67 -18.56
CA SER A 427 -4.80 -4.52 -19.56
C SER A 427 -5.76 -3.35 -19.27
N THR A 428 -5.79 -2.86 -18.03
CA THR A 428 -6.63 -1.72 -17.61
C THR A 428 -5.84 -0.42 -17.75
N SER A 429 -6.44 0.60 -18.35
CA SER A 429 -5.78 1.91 -18.47
C SER A 429 -5.72 2.62 -17.12
N PRO A 430 -4.58 3.24 -16.74
CA PRO A 430 -4.51 4.05 -15.53
C PRO A 430 -5.40 5.29 -15.70
N PRO A 431 -6.11 5.74 -14.65
CA PRO A 431 -6.83 7.00 -14.68
C PRO A 431 -5.90 8.18 -14.96
N ALA A 432 -6.41 9.21 -15.61
CA ALA A 432 -5.64 10.41 -15.92
C ALA A 432 -5.08 11.08 -14.66
N ALA A 433 -5.83 11.07 -13.55
CA ALA A 433 -5.40 11.63 -12.28
C ALA A 433 -4.13 10.95 -11.74
N ALA A 434 -4.05 9.61 -11.81
CA ALA A 434 -2.84 8.87 -11.43
C ALA A 434 -1.63 9.25 -12.30
N VAL A 435 -1.83 9.34 -13.63
CA VAL A 435 -0.77 9.75 -14.57
C VAL A 435 -0.29 11.17 -14.27
N THR A 436 -1.20 12.09 -13.97
CA THR A 436 -0.89 13.46 -13.54
C THR A 436 -0.12 13.49 -12.23
N GLY A 437 -0.53 12.69 -11.22
CA GLY A 437 0.17 12.58 -9.94
C GLY A 437 1.61 12.11 -10.11
N VAL A 438 1.85 11.10 -10.94
CA VAL A 438 3.21 10.64 -11.28
C VAL A 438 4.01 11.75 -11.96
N ALA A 439 3.42 12.49 -12.90
CA ALA A 439 4.11 13.58 -13.60
C ALA A 439 4.47 14.75 -12.66
N GLN A 440 3.57 15.15 -11.76
CA GLN A 440 3.83 16.21 -10.78
C GLN A 440 4.91 15.80 -9.78
N LEU A 441 4.79 14.59 -9.23
CA LEU A 441 5.79 14.03 -8.31
C LEU A 441 7.17 13.97 -8.95
N THR A 442 7.27 13.41 -10.15
CA THR A 442 8.55 13.25 -10.84
C THR A 442 9.13 14.60 -11.25
N ALA A 443 8.33 15.58 -11.67
CA ALA A 443 8.80 16.94 -11.97
C ALA A 443 9.48 17.60 -10.76
N TRP A 444 8.85 17.52 -9.59
CA TRP A 444 9.38 18.08 -8.35
C TRP A 444 10.62 17.32 -7.86
N LYS A 445 10.49 16.00 -7.62
CA LYS A 445 11.56 15.21 -6.99
C LYS A 445 12.81 15.12 -7.87
N LEU A 446 12.67 14.94 -9.18
CA LEU A 446 13.82 14.98 -10.11
C LEU A 446 14.42 16.38 -10.20
N GLY A 447 13.59 17.43 -10.08
CA GLY A 447 14.00 18.82 -10.08
C GLY A 447 14.91 19.18 -8.89
N LEU A 448 14.62 18.64 -7.70
CA LEU A 448 15.52 18.75 -6.53
C LEU A 448 16.95 18.30 -6.84
N HIS A 449 17.11 17.33 -7.74
CA HIS A 449 18.39 16.76 -8.15
C HIS A 449 18.87 17.23 -9.54
N GLY A 450 18.22 18.24 -10.12
CA GLY A 450 18.62 18.84 -11.40
C GLY A 450 18.41 17.94 -12.62
N MET A 451 17.59 16.92 -12.52
CA MET A 451 17.35 15.95 -13.60
C MET A 451 16.22 16.42 -14.52
N ASP A 452 16.45 16.33 -15.84
CA ASP A 452 15.44 16.61 -16.88
C ASP A 452 14.57 15.35 -17.12
N PRO A 453 13.25 15.40 -16.85
CA PRO A 453 12.33 14.28 -17.03
C PRO A 453 12.27 13.71 -18.44
N SER A 454 12.54 14.53 -19.46
CA SER A 454 12.49 14.13 -20.87
C SER A 454 13.79 13.50 -21.37
N ALA A 455 14.87 13.65 -20.60
CA ALA A 455 16.21 13.22 -21.00
C ALA A 455 16.48 11.73 -20.72
N LYS A 456 17.71 11.33 -21.05
CA LYS A 456 18.28 10.03 -20.69
C LYS A 456 19.42 10.21 -19.70
N THR A 457 19.63 9.21 -18.86
CA THR A 457 20.74 9.15 -17.91
C THR A 457 21.43 7.78 -17.98
N TYR A 458 22.60 7.67 -17.37
CA TYR A 458 23.28 6.40 -17.17
C TYR A 458 23.16 5.97 -15.71
N LEU A 459 22.79 4.71 -15.50
CA LEU A 459 22.85 4.07 -14.20
C LEU A 459 23.71 2.80 -14.29
N THR A 460 24.45 2.51 -13.23
CA THR A 460 25.21 1.27 -13.09
C THR A 460 24.31 0.19 -12.51
N SER A 461 24.14 -0.93 -13.22
CA SER A 461 23.40 -2.08 -12.72
C SER A 461 24.12 -2.72 -11.51
N GLY A 462 23.40 -2.94 -10.41
CA GLY A 462 23.77 -3.79 -9.29
C GLY A 462 23.70 -5.29 -9.59
N GLY A 463 23.25 -5.66 -10.79
CA GLY A 463 22.99 -7.03 -11.24
C GLY A 463 21.51 -7.35 -11.20
N GLY A 464 21.04 -8.16 -12.15
CA GLY A 464 19.64 -8.60 -12.27
C GLY A 464 19.50 -9.55 -13.46
N ASN A 465 18.28 -9.90 -13.83
CA ASN A 465 18.03 -10.85 -14.93
C ASN A 465 18.12 -10.22 -16.33
N LEU A 466 18.12 -8.88 -16.44
CA LEU A 466 18.24 -8.15 -17.71
C LEU A 466 19.65 -7.60 -17.95
N TYR A 467 20.33 -7.12 -16.90
CA TYR A 467 21.65 -6.51 -16.99
C TYR A 467 22.60 -7.05 -15.93
N ALA A 468 23.79 -7.47 -16.37
CA ALA A 468 24.85 -7.92 -15.47
C ALA A 468 25.34 -6.79 -14.55
N LYS A 469 25.82 -7.14 -13.36
CA LYS A 469 26.41 -6.20 -12.40
C LYS A 469 27.55 -5.39 -13.03
N GLY A 470 27.61 -4.10 -12.73
CA GLY A 470 28.60 -3.14 -13.25
C GLY A 470 28.28 -2.61 -14.65
N THR A 471 27.24 -3.11 -15.31
CA THR A 471 26.83 -2.62 -16.64
C THR A 471 26.31 -1.18 -16.54
N GLN A 472 26.88 -0.28 -17.34
CA GLN A 472 26.34 1.07 -17.51
C GLN A 472 25.18 1.04 -18.52
N VAL A 473 23.97 1.33 -18.04
CA VAL A 473 22.74 1.26 -18.86
C VAL A 473 22.21 2.66 -19.09
N ARG A 474 21.96 2.99 -20.36
CA ARG A 474 21.37 4.27 -20.77
C ARG A 474 19.85 4.18 -20.72
N LEU A 475 19.25 4.78 -19.71
CA LEU A 475 17.81 4.73 -19.44
C LEU A 475 17.17 6.10 -19.66
N ASN A 476 15.84 6.14 -19.81
CA ASN A 476 15.13 7.41 -19.68
C ASN A 476 15.19 7.85 -18.21
N VAL A 477 15.24 9.16 -17.95
CA VAL A 477 15.19 9.68 -16.57
C VAL A 477 13.90 9.23 -15.88
N ILE A 478 12.78 9.14 -16.61
CA ILE A 478 11.58 8.43 -16.16
C ILE A 478 11.44 7.16 -16.99
N SER A 479 11.68 6.03 -16.35
CA SER A 479 11.65 4.68 -16.93
C SER A 479 10.58 3.82 -16.29
N GLY A 480 10.11 2.80 -17.00
CA GLY A 480 9.27 1.76 -16.40
C GLY A 480 10.13 0.70 -15.72
N HIS A 481 9.58 -0.06 -14.78
CA HIS A 481 10.32 -1.16 -14.16
C HIS A 481 10.94 -2.11 -15.20
N ARG A 482 10.16 -2.49 -16.22
CA ARG A 482 10.60 -3.32 -17.35
C ARG A 482 11.80 -2.80 -18.14
N ASP A 483 12.17 -1.53 -18.00
CA ASP A 483 13.37 -0.98 -18.65
C ASP A 483 14.65 -1.37 -17.89
N GLY A 484 14.56 -1.68 -16.59
CA GLY A 484 15.69 -2.05 -15.73
C GLY A 484 15.76 -3.53 -15.38
N PHE A 485 14.63 -4.24 -15.46
CA PHE A 485 14.51 -5.66 -15.11
C PHE A 485 13.55 -6.35 -16.09
N ASN A 486 13.72 -7.66 -16.33
CA ASN A 486 12.77 -8.40 -17.18
C ASN A 486 11.53 -8.75 -16.36
N THR A 487 10.50 -7.91 -16.47
CA THR A 487 9.24 -7.95 -15.71
C THR A 487 8.10 -7.35 -16.55
N GLU A 488 6.85 -7.72 -16.25
CA GLU A 488 5.68 -7.03 -16.81
C GLU A 488 5.37 -5.70 -16.11
N CYS A 489 5.94 -5.40 -14.95
CA CYS A 489 5.74 -4.12 -14.27
C CYS A 489 6.25 -2.95 -15.15
N PRO A 490 5.53 -1.82 -15.32
CA PRO A 490 4.32 -1.35 -14.61
C PRO A 490 2.98 -1.75 -15.26
N GLY A 491 2.97 -2.81 -16.07
CA GLY A 491 1.86 -3.21 -16.91
C GLY A 491 1.81 -2.42 -18.23
N GLY A 492 1.38 -3.07 -19.30
CA GLY A 492 1.40 -2.50 -20.65
C GLY A 492 0.71 -1.14 -20.76
N LYS A 493 -0.48 -0.97 -20.17
CA LYS A 493 -1.24 0.27 -20.31
C LYS A 493 -0.66 1.45 -19.55
N LEU A 494 0.01 1.22 -18.42
CA LEU A 494 0.71 2.30 -17.71
C LEU A 494 2.07 2.58 -18.36
N TYR A 495 2.76 1.56 -18.87
CA TYR A 495 3.99 1.74 -19.62
C TYR A 495 3.79 2.61 -20.87
N ASP A 496 2.68 2.41 -21.60
CA ASP A 496 2.30 3.24 -22.75
C ASP A 496 2.14 4.74 -22.40
N LYS A 497 1.90 5.08 -21.12
CA LYS A 497 1.75 6.46 -20.65
C LYS A 497 3.05 7.13 -20.24
N LEU A 498 4.18 6.42 -20.18
CA LEU A 498 5.45 7.01 -19.72
C LEU A 498 5.95 8.13 -20.61
N GLY A 499 5.65 8.09 -21.92
CA GLY A 499 5.91 9.23 -22.81
C GLY A 499 5.15 10.49 -22.40
N THR A 500 3.87 10.35 -22.04
CA THR A 500 3.03 11.44 -21.53
C THR A 500 3.54 11.98 -20.20
N VAL A 501 3.93 11.09 -19.28
CA VAL A 501 4.51 11.48 -17.98
C VAL A 501 5.78 12.31 -18.19
N ARG A 502 6.70 11.87 -19.05
CA ARG A 502 7.95 12.60 -19.35
C ARG A 502 7.68 14.01 -19.87
N SER A 503 6.83 14.14 -20.88
CA SER A 503 6.50 15.45 -21.47
C SER A 503 5.81 16.37 -20.47
N ALA A 504 4.85 15.86 -19.69
CA ALA A 504 4.15 16.66 -18.69
C ALA A 504 5.09 17.10 -17.55
N ALA A 505 5.94 16.18 -17.06
CA ALA A 505 6.89 16.47 -15.99
C ALA A 505 7.93 17.53 -16.42
N ALA A 506 8.44 17.44 -17.65
CA ALA A 506 9.32 18.46 -18.21
C ALA A 506 8.63 19.83 -18.32
N GLY A 507 7.36 19.85 -18.76
CA GLY A 507 6.55 21.07 -18.79
C GLY A 507 6.33 21.69 -17.40
N TYR A 508 6.10 20.87 -16.37
CA TYR A 508 6.02 21.37 -14.99
C TYR A 508 7.35 21.98 -14.51
N GLN A 509 8.49 21.42 -14.92
CA GLN A 509 9.81 22.02 -14.67
C GLN A 509 10.10 23.28 -15.52
N GLY A 510 9.23 23.65 -16.47
CA GLY A 510 9.43 24.80 -17.35
C GLY A 510 10.42 24.58 -18.50
N ARG A 511 10.55 23.33 -18.96
CA ARG A 511 11.44 22.95 -20.08
C ARG A 511 10.73 22.89 -21.43
#